data_AF-L7JYZ4-F1
#
_entry.id   AF-L7JYZ4-F1
#
_cell.length_a   1.000
_cell.length_b   1.000
_cell.length_c   1.000
_cell.angle_alpha   90.00
_cell.angle_beta   90.00
_cell.angle_gamma   90.00
#
_symmetry.space_group_name_H-M   'P 1'
#
loop_
_entity.id
_entity.type
_entity.pdbx_description
1 polymer ?
#
loop_
_entity_poly.entity_id
_entity_poly.type
_entity_poly.pdbx_seq_one_letter_code
_entity_poly.pdbx_strand_id
1 'polypeptide(L)'
;MISELNNWQKNKIIHKSKITAFDFLLENHLIKHIDMDYYYAVPDIENQFYKVKCESMNMPDDVEAVVKNFIRKLNTYNELKDCCESLVGKIAELRGVRIKDVREEFELPE
;
A
#
# COMPACT_ATOMS: atom_id res chain seq x y z
N MET A 1 -20.62 24.30 -39.65
CA MET A 1 -20.18 24.46 -38.26
C MET A 1 -20.31 23.10 -37.56
N ILE A 2 -19.57 22.12 -38.06
CA ILE A 2 -19.57 20.72 -37.61
C ILE A 2 -18.09 20.39 -37.53
N SER A 3 -17.50 20.37 -36.33
CA SER A 3 -16.16 19.80 -36.00
C SER A 3 -15.54 20.40 -34.71
N GLU A 4 -16.30 20.63 -33.64
CA GLU A 4 -15.70 20.91 -32.31
C GLU A 4 -15.99 19.82 -31.27
N LEU A 5 -16.93 18.90 -31.54
CA LEU A 5 -17.49 18.03 -30.51
C LEU A 5 -17.02 16.57 -30.51
N ASN A 6 -16.20 16.12 -31.46
CA ASN A 6 -15.80 14.71 -31.51
C ASN A 6 -14.30 14.53 -31.61
N ASN A 7 -13.62 14.60 -30.47
CA ASN A 7 -12.30 13.99 -30.33
C ASN A 7 -12.45 12.64 -29.60
N TRP A 8 -13.11 11.67 -30.26
CA TRP A 8 -13.29 10.29 -29.76
C TRP A 8 -11.95 9.60 -29.50
N GLN A 9 -10.89 10.09 -30.13
CA GLN A 9 -9.52 9.63 -29.93
C GLN A 9 -8.86 10.19 -28.65
N LYS A 10 -9.33 11.33 -28.11
CA LYS A 10 -8.73 11.96 -26.92
C LYS A 10 -9.45 11.65 -25.62
N ASN A 11 -10.79 11.62 -25.63
CA ASN A 11 -11.58 11.48 -24.40
C ASN A 11 -12.55 10.30 -24.50
N LYS A 12 -12.43 9.35 -23.58
CA LYS A 12 -13.27 8.15 -23.53
C LYS A 12 -14.66 8.52 -23.01
N ILE A 13 -15.69 8.33 -23.86
CA ILE A 13 -17.09 8.54 -23.48
C ILE A 13 -17.63 7.26 -22.85
N ILE A 14 -18.25 7.38 -21.67
CA ILE A 14 -18.75 6.25 -20.89
C ILE A 14 -20.20 6.53 -20.49
N HIS A 15 -21.08 5.54 -20.68
CA HIS A 15 -22.45 5.59 -20.19
C HIS A 15 -22.51 5.31 -18.69
N LYS A 16 -23.39 5.99 -17.95
CA LYS A 16 -23.54 5.90 -16.49
C LYS A 16 -23.58 4.47 -15.96
N SER A 17 -24.33 3.57 -16.61
CA SER A 17 -24.46 2.16 -16.18
C SER A 17 -23.15 1.36 -16.20
N LYS A 18 -22.11 1.84 -16.89
CA LYS A 18 -20.78 1.21 -16.96
C LYS A 18 -19.78 1.84 -15.98
N ILE A 19 -20.20 2.83 -15.19
CA ILE A 19 -19.33 3.54 -14.26
C ILE A 19 -19.57 2.99 -12.85
N THR A 20 -18.65 2.14 -12.38
CA THR A 20 -18.77 1.50 -11.06
C THR A 20 -18.59 2.47 -9.90
N ALA A 21 -17.71 3.46 -10.05
CA ALA A 21 -17.38 4.47 -9.04
C ALA A 21 -17.93 5.85 -9.43
N PHE A 22 -19.21 5.91 -9.82
CA PHE A 22 -19.80 7.10 -10.43
C PHE A 22 -19.73 8.34 -9.53
N ASP A 23 -20.20 8.24 -8.28
CA ASP A 23 -20.26 9.38 -7.36
C ASP A 23 -18.86 9.94 -7.08
N PHE A 24 -17.90 9.06 -6.79
CA PHE A 24 -16.50 9.43 -6.57
C PHE A 24 -15.88 10.16 -7.77
N LEU A 25 -16.11 9.67 -8.98
CA LEU A 25 -15.54 10.28 -10.19
C LEU A 25 -16.19 11.63 -10.50
N LEU A 26 -17.48 11.80 -10.18
CA LEU A 26 -18.20 13.05 -10.40
C LEU A 26 -17.78 14.13 -9.39
N GLU A 27 -17.71 13.77 -8.11
CA GLU A 27 -17.29 14.65 -7.01
C GLU A 27 -15.87 15.17 -7.21
N ASN A 28 -14.96 14.32 -7.71
CA ASN A 28 -13.57 14.69 -7.96
C ASN A 28 -13.33 15.25 -9.37
N HIS A 29 -14.40 15.59 -10.11
CA HIS A 29 -14.36 16.17 -11.45
C HIS A 29 -13.57 15.35 -12.50
N LEU A 30 -13.44 14.04 -12.30
CA LEU A 30 -12.76 13.09 -13.17
C LEU A 30 -13.63 12.63 -14.34
N ILE A 31 -14.94 12.73 -14.19
CA ILE A 31 -15.92 12.61 -15.27
C ILE A 31 -16.77 13.88 -15.34
N LYS A 32 -17.19 14.24 -16.55
CA LYS A 32 -18.02 15.42 -16.80
C LYS A 32 -19.23 15.04 -17.65
N HIS A 33 -20.39 15.55 -17.24
CA HIS A 33 -21.66 15.30 -17.91
C HIS A 33 -21.65 15.92 -19.31
N ILE A 34 -22.18 15.20 -20.30
CA ILE A 34 -22.38 15.70 -21.67
C ILE A 34 -23.88 15.92 -21.90
N ASP A 35 -24.63 14.82 -21.98
CA ASP A 35 -26.06 14.81 -22.26
C ASP A 35 -26.66 13.46 -21.83
N MET A 36 -27.92 13.47 -21.42
CA MET A 36 -28.64 12.30 -20.90
C MET A 36 -27.81 11.56 -19.82
N ASP A 37 -27.48 10.29 -20.05
CA ASP A 37 -26.69 9.42 -19.17
C ASP A 37 -25.24 9.21 -19.65
N TYR A 38 -24.72 10.09 -20.50
CA TYR A 38 -23.35 10.01 -21.03
C TYR A 38 -22.39 11.02 -20.40
N TYR A 39 -21.18 10.55 -20.10
CA TYR A 39 -20.12 11.31 -19.46
C TYR A 39 -18.82 11.18 -20.25
N TYR A 40 -18.00 12.24 -20.31
CA TYR A 40 -16.61 12.11 -20.76
C TYR A 40 -15.66 11.98 -19.58
N ALA A 41 -14.72 11.04 -19.70
CA ALA A 41 -13.57 10.94 -18.82
C ALA A 41 -12.52 11.99 -19.17
N VAL A 42 -11.91 12.58 -18.15
CA VAL A 42 -10.71 13.43 -18.30
C VAL A 42 -9.55 12.57 -18.85
N PRO A 43 -8.62 13.15 -19.65
CA PRO A 43 -7.41 12.44 -20.05
C PRO A 43 -6.66 11.85 -18.86
N ASP A 44 -6.16 10.64 -19.00
CA ASP A 44 -5.41 9.94 -17.95
C ASP A 44 -6.20 9.74 -16.63
N ILE A 45 -7.49 9.43 -16.76
CA ILE A 45 -8.42 9.22 -15.63
C ILE A 45 -7.92 8.17 -14.62
N GLU A 46 -7.18 7.14 -15.05
CA GLU A 46 -6.67 6.10 -14.15
C GLU A 46 -5.64 6.66 -13.18
N ASN A 47 -4.63 7.38 -13.69
CA ASN A 47 -3.63 8.00 -12.82
C ASN A 47 -4.24 9.07 -11.92
N GLN A 48 -5.16 9.88 -12.43
CA GLN A 48 -5.84 10.90 -11.61
C GLN A 48 -6.72 10.26 -10.53
N PHE A 49 -7.43 9.17 -10.85
CA PHE A 49 -8.19 8.40 -9.89
C PHE A 49 -7.30 7.87 -8.76
N TYR A 50 -6.18 7.24 -9.09
CA TYR A 50 -5.26 6.73 -8.06
C TYR A 50 -4.62 7.85 -7.25
N LYS A 51 -4.25 8.96 -7.87
CA LYS A 51 -3.69 10.13 -7.17
C LYS A 51 -4.65 10.68 -6.12
N VAL A 52 -5.88 10.99 -6.53
CA VAL A 52 -6.92 11.52 -5.63
C VAL A 52 -7.28 10.50 -4.55
N LYS A 53 -7.33 9.21 -4.91
CA LYS A 53 -7.59 8.14 -3.95
C LYS A 53 -6.48 8.03 -2.90
N CYS A 54 -5.21 8.12 -3.29
CA CYS A 54 -4.07 8.16 -2.37
C CYS A 54 -4.13 9.38 -1.44
N GLU A 55 -4.42 10.57 -1.99
CA GLU A 55 -4.61 11.81 -1.22
C GLU A 55 -5.77 11.67 -0.21
N SER A 56 -6.89 11.07 -0.62
CA SER A 56 -8.05 10.86 0.25
C SER A 56 -7.83 9.84 1.37
N MET A 57 -6.87 8.92 1.20
CA MET A 57 -6.63 7.81 2.11
C MET A 57 -5.67 8.15 3.25
N ASN A 58 -5.14 9.37 3.35
CA ASN A 58 -4.09 9.71 4.32
C ASN A 58 -2.98 8.64 4.35
N MET A 59 -2.68 8.05 3.17
CA MET A 59 -1.49 7.23 3.04
C MET A 59 -0.34 8.15 3.44
N PRO A 60 0.52 7.75 4.40
CA PRO A 60 1.68 8.56 4.72
C PRO A 60 2.41 8.82 3.40
N ASP A 61 2.66 10.10 3.09
CA ASP A 61 3.27 10.58 1.83
C ASP A 61 4.55 9.84 1.46
N ASP A 62 5.15 9.15 2.43
CA ASP A 62 6.38 8.41 2.31
C ASP A 62 6.16 6.92 2.65
N VAL A 63 5.53 6.19 1.71
CA VAL A 63 5.49 4.72 1.72
C VAL A 63 6.91 4.16 1.87
N GLU A 64 7.90 4.83 1.29
CA GLU A 64 9.31 4.47 1.43
C GLU A 64 9.80 4.62 2.88
N ALA A 65 9.39 5.66 3.63
CA ALA A 65 9.69 5.78 5.07
C ALA A 65 9.02 4.68 5.89
N VAL A 66 7.78 4.28 5.57
CA VAL A 66 7.11 3.16 6.24
C VAL A 66 7.88 1.87 6.02
N VAL A 67 8.24 1.58 4.76
CA VAL A 67 9.02 0.39 4.38
C VAL A 67 10.40 0.42 5.04
N LYS A 68 11.11 1.56 5.01
CA LYS A 68 12.41 1.72 5.69
C LYS A 68 12.31 1.50 7.19
N ASN A 69 11.28 2.03 7.84
CA ASN A 69 11.08 1.83 9.27
C ASN A 69 10.78 0.36 9.60
N PHE A 70 10.00 -0.33 8.75
CA PHE A 70 9.76 -1.76 8.88
C PHE A 70 11.05 -2.57 8.73
N ILE A 71 11.84 -2.33 7.68
CA ILE A 71 13.13 -2.97 7.45
C ILE A 71 14.06 -2.75 8.66
N ARG A 72 14.13 -1.53 9.18
CA ARG A 72 14.94 -1.21 10.36
C ARG A 72 14.51 -2.03 11.59
N LYS A 73 13.21 -2.09 11.88
CA LYS A 73 12.69 -2.89 13.00
C LYS A 73 13.01 -4.38 12.84
N LEU A 74 12.88 -4.91 11.63
CA LEU A 74 13.19 -6.31 11.33
C LEU A 74 14.68 -6.60 11.53
N ASN A 75 15.57 -5.72 11.06
CA ASN A 75 17.01 -5.87 11.28
C ASN A 75 17.36 -5.83 12.77
N THR A 76 16.82 -4.86 13.51
CA THR A 76 17.04 -4.78 14.96
C THR A 76 16.53 -6.02 15.69
N TYR A 77 15.39 -6.57 15.27
CA TYR A 77 14.87 -7.83 15.82
C TYR A 77 15.83 -9.00 15.54
N ASN A 78 16.31 -9.14 14.30
CA ASN A 78 17.24 -10.21 13.93
C ASN A 78 18.56 -10.10 14.72
N GLU A 79 19.15 -8.91 14.79
CA GLU A 79 20.37 -8.66 15.58
C GLU A 79 20.17 -9.03 17.05
N LEU A 80 19.05 -8.64 17.65
CA LEU A 80 18.74 -8.98 19.04
C LEU A 80 18.53 -10.49 19.23
N LYS A 81 17.82 -11.15 18.30
CA LYS A 81 17.64 -12.61 18.32
C LYS A 81 19.00 -13.30 18.26
N ASP A 82 19.87 -12.94 17.33
CA ASP A 82 21.20 -13.55 17.16
C ASP A 82 22.09 -13.37 18.40
N CYS A 83 22.07 -12.19 19.03
CA CYS A 83 22.72 -11.96 20.31
C CYS A 83 22.16 -12.87 21.42
N CYS A 84 20.84 -13.00 21.49
CA CYS A 84 20.19 -13.89 22.45
C CYS A 84 20.59 -15.35 22.23
N GLU A 85 20.56 -15.85 21.00
CA GLU A 85 21.00 -17.20 20.64
C GLU A 85 22.44 -17.49 21.07
N SER A 86 23.33 -16.52 20.81
CA SER A 86 24.73 -16.61 21.19
C SER A 86 24.91 -16.71 22.70
N LEU A 87 24.13 -15.96 23.48
CA LEU A 87 24.16 -16.00 24.94
C LEU A 87 23.59 -17.31 25.48
N VAL A 88 22.45 -17.76 24.97
CA VAL A 88 21.85 -19.05 25.35
C VAL A 88 22.81 -20.19 25.07
N GLY A 89 23.46 -20.19 23.90
CA GLY A 89 24.48 -21.19 23.53
C GLY A 89 25.64 -21.23 24.53
N LYS A 90 26.19 -20.06 24.90
CA LYS A 90 27.27 -19.98 25.89
C LYS A 90 26.84 -20.43 27.29
N ILE A 91 25.63 -20.09 27.72
CA ILE A 91 25.10 -20.52 29.02
C ILE A 91 24.94 -22.04 29.04
N ALA A 92 24.40 -22.62 27.97
CA ALA A 92 24.23 -24.07 27.84
C ALA A 92 25.58 -24.79 27.89
N GLU A 93 26.60 -24.29 27.18
CA GLU A 93 27.96 -24.83 27.19
C GLU A 93 28.58 -24.76 28.59
N LEU A 94 28.52 -23.61 29.26
CA LEU A 94 29.07 -23.42 30.61
C LEU A 94 28.40 -24.31 31.65
N ARG A 95 27.10 -24.59 31.49
CA ARG A 95 26.32 -25.44 32.40
C ARG A 95 26.35 -26.92 32.02
N GLY A 96 26.85 -27.28 30.84
CA GLY A 96 26.83 -28.65 30.34
C GLY A 96 25.42 -29.20 30.06
N VAL A 97 24.46 -28.32 29.76
CA VAL A 97 23.05 -28.68 29.48
C VAL A 97 22.71 -28.42 28.01
N ARG A 98 21.53 -28.84 27.55
CA ARG A 98 21.12 -28.57 26.17
C ARG A 98 20.61 -27.12 26.07
N ILE A 99 20.79 -26.52 24.89
CA ILE A 99 20.24 -25.20 24.56
C ILE A 99 18.73 -25.13 24.82
N LYS A 100 18.00 -26.22 24.52
CA LYS A 100 16.56 -26.33 24.77
C LYS A 100 16.22 -26.16 26.26
N ASP A 101 16.99 -26.77 27.14
CA ASP A 101 16.75 -26.71 28.60
C ASP A 101 16.90 -25.26 29.10
N VAL A 102 17.90 -24.54 28.58
CA VAL A 102 18.12 -23.12 28.89
C VAL A 102 16.98 -22.25 28.36
N ARG A 103 16.48 -22.51 27.15
CA ARG A 103 15.34 -21.77 26.59
C ARG A 103 14.05 -21.98 27.38
N GLU A 104 13.78 -23.21 27.81
CA GLU A 104 12.63 -23.53 28.65
C GLU A 104 12.75 -22.83 30.02
N GLU A 105 13.94 -22.82 30.63
CA GLU A 105 14.21 -22.10 31.89
C GLU A 105 13.96 -20.59 31.77
N PHE A 106 14.35 -19.97 30.66
CA PHE A 106 14.19 -18.54 30.42
C PHE A 106 12.90 -18.17 29.68
N GLU A 107 11.99 -19.13 29.47
CA GLU A 107 10.71 -18.95 28.77
C GLU A 107 10.87 -18.28 27.38
N LEU A 108 11.97 -18.60 26.69
CA LEU A 108 12.29 -18.00 25.39
C LEU A 108 11.51 -18.69 24.26
N PRO A 109 10.85 -17.94 23.36
CA PRO A 109 10.19 -18.51 22.20
C PRO A 109 11.20 -19.13 21.23
N GLU A 110 10.78 -20.15 20.46
CA GLU A 110 11.61 -20.80 19.42
C GLU A 110 12.06 -19.81 18.31
#